data_AF-A0A2V6UMU4-F1
#
_entry.id   AF-A0A2V6UMU4-F1
#
_cell.length_a   1.000
_cell.length_b   1.000
_cell.length_c   1.000
_cell.angle_alpha   90.00
_cell.angle_beta   90.00
_cell.angle_gamma   90.00
#
_symmetry.space_group_name_H-M   'P 1'
#
loop_
_entity.id
_entity.type
_entity.pdbx_description
1 polymer ?
#
loop_
_entity_poly.entity_id
_entity_poly.type
_entity_poly.pdbx_seq_one_letter_code
_entity_poly.pdbx_strand_id
1 'polypeptide(L)'
;GTPFPSTAAAKVEGGLLGRLIGLREPARVTWLERPLAFGLDWLTWLTRTHPLLPLAPAAIVLAWHRRGRALGMVGLVLLAHPLAMAVLAPYRGPGFQEGRYSIHLLPVGLLLLASAWSDIAPAYGGARAASLVRVVYLAVALVTLAPAADRYAWGVQNINAMQVHLGRWVDAHLPRSATLAVNDIGAIAYFSRRPVIDLMGLVTPEIRPYRRAGEAGVLRFVAERCPDFVIVFPTWFPELTARRELLTPIYRVRLERNEVSGGPEMVVYRLARCAV
;
A
#
# COMPACT_ATOMS: atom_id res chain seq x y z
N GLY A 1 11.07 21.27 -10.33
CA GLY A 1 10.97 20.47 -9.10
C GLY A 1 9.50 20.31 -8.70
N THR A 2 9.18 19.37 -7.81
CA THR A 2 7.83 19.23 -7.22
C THR A 2 7.75 20.00 -5.89
N PRO A 3 6.56 20.50 -5.49
CA PRO A 3 6.42 21.28 -4.26
C PRO A 3 6.51 20.43 -2.97
N PHE A 4 6.63 19.11 -3.11
CA PHE A 4 6.78 18.14 -2.03
C PHE A 4 7.70 16.99 -2.49
N PRO A 5 8.16 16.10 -1.57
CA PRO A 5 9.13 15.05 -1.90
C PRO A 5 8.76 14.24 -3.14
N SER A 6 9.75 13.95 -3.99
CA SER A 6 9.54 13.22 -5.26
C SER A 6 8.85 11.87 -5.06
N THR A 7 9.15 11.20 -3.94
CA THR A 7 8.53 9.93 -3.54
C THR A 7 7.03 10.06 -3.28
N ALA A 8 6.57 11.19 -2.72
CA ALA A 8 5.15 11.48 -2.58
C ALA A 8 4.54 11.84 -3.95
N ALA A 9 5.23 12.63 -4.77
CA ALA A 9 4.77 13.00 -6.12
C ALA A 9 4.60 11.80 -7.07
N ALA A 10 5.32 10.70 -6.84
CA ALA A 10 5.16 9.46 -7.59
C ALA A 10 3.93 8.64 -7.20
N LYS A 11 3.37 8.88 -6.02
CA LYS A 11 2.28 8.10 -5.42
C LYS A 11 0.95 8.83 -5.36
N VAL A 12 0.93 10.15 -5.23
CA VAL A 12 -0.34 10.89 -5.13
C VAL A 12 -1.16 10.73 -6.41
N GLU A 13 -2.39 10.25 -6.28
CA GLU A 13 -3.33 9.93 -7.36
C GLU A 13 -4.43 11.01 -7.54
N GLY A 14 -4.33 12.14 -6.83
CA GLY A 14 -5.34 13.22 -6.88
C GLY A 14 -5.31 14.12 -5.65
N GLY A 15 -6.48 14.67 -5.27
CA GLY A 15 -6.62 15.49 -4.07
C GLY A 15 -5.92 16.84 -4.16
N LEU A 16 -5.82 17.53 -3.03
CA LEU A 16 -5.23 18.88 -2.94
C LEU A 16 -3.76 18.87 -3.35
N LEU A 17 -2.97 17.88 -2.92
CA LEU A 17 -1.57 17.75 -3.30
C LEU A 17 -1.42 17.34 -4.78
N GLY A 18 -2.32 16.52 -5.31
CA GLY A 18 -2.32 16.18 -6.74
C GLY A 18 -2.52 17.40 -7.63
N ARG A 19 -3.39 18.33 -7.23
CA ARG A 19 -3.61 19.59 -7.97
C ARG A 19 -2.34 20.43 -8.09
N LEU A 20 -1.50 20.45 -7.05
CA LEU A 20 -0.22 21.18 -7.07
C LEU A 20 0.80 20.62 -8.08
N ILE A 21 0.64 19.36 -8.52
CA ILE A 21 1.47 18.71 -9.54
C ILE A 21 0.75 18.53 -10.87
N GLY A 22 -0.38 19.24 -11.06
CA GLY A 22 -1.13 19.27 -12.32
C GLY A 22 -2.11 18.13 -12.53
N LEU A 23 -2.36 17.28 -11.53
CA LEU A 23 -3.45 16.30 -11.60
C LEU A 23 -4.79 17.02 -11.47
N ARG A 24 -5.64 16.87 -12.48
CA ARG A 24 -6.99 17.45 -12.50
C ARG A 24 -8.02 16.33 -12.37
N GLU A 25 -8.98 16.53 -11.49
CA GLU A 25 -10.09 15.61 -11.27
C GLU A 25 -11.37 16.40 -11.01
N PRO A 26 -12.55 15.82 -11.30
CA PRO A 26 -13.83 16.43 -10.97
C PRO A 26 -13.94 16.73 -9.47
N ALA A 27 -14.53 17.88 -9.11
CA ALA A 27 -14.75 18.24 -7.71
C ALA A 27 -15.54 17.17 -6.95
N ARG A 28 -16.49 16.50 -7.63
CA ARG A 28 -17.26 15.37 -7.09
C ARG A 28 -16.37 14.19 -6.64
N VAL A 29 -15.29 13.91 -7.37
CA VAL A 29 -14.31 12.87 -7.00
C VAL A 29 -13.59 13.26 -5.72
N THR A 30 -13.06 14.49 -5.64
CA THR A 30 -12.31 14.97 -4.46
C THR A 30 -13.18 15.03 -3.20
N TRP A 31 -14.42 15.54 -3.31
CA TRP A 31 -15.22 15.93 -2.15
C TRP A 31 -16.29 14.92 -1.74
N LEU A 32 -16.65 13.97 -2.61
CA LEU A 32 -17.72 13.02 -2.33
C LEU A 32 -17.31 11.57 -2.57
N GLU A 33 -17.00 11.21 -3.81
CA GLU A 33 -16.79 9.80 -4.17
C GLU A 33 -15.59 9.18 -3.45
N ARG A 34 -14.45 9.88 -3.44
CA ARG A 34 -13.24 9.36 -2.81
C ARG A 34 -13.34 9.34 -1.29
N PRO A 35 -13.81 10.39 -0.59
CA PRO A 35 -14.07 10.32 0.85
C PRO A 35 -14.99 9.16 1.24
N LEU A 36 -16.07 8.91 0.48
CA LEU A 36 -16.95 7.76 0.71
C LEU A 36 -16.22 6.43 0.50
N ALA A 37 -15.49 6.28 -0.61
CA ALA A 37 -14.73 5.07 -0.90
C ALA A 37 -13.66 4.78 0.17
N PHE A 38 -12.93 5.81 0.61
CA PHE A 38 -11.91 5.68 1.66
C PHE A 38 -12.54 5.38 3.01
N GLY A 39 -13.70 5.97 3.33
CA GLY A 39 -14.46 5.65 4.54
C GLY A 39 -14.94 4.19 4.56
N LEU A 40 -15.46 3.69 3.44
CA LEU A 40 -15.88 2.29 3.31
C LEU A 40 -14.70 1.32 3.37
N ASP A 41 -13.60 1.62 2.68
CA ASP A 41 -12.36 0.82 2.75
C ASP A 41 -11.77 0.82 4.17
N TRP A 42 -11.79 1.96 4.85
CA TRP A 42 -11.38 2.08 6.25
C TRP A 42 -12.22 1.18 7.18
N LEU A 43 -13.55 1.26 7.10
CA LEU A 43 -14.44 0.41 7.91
C LEU A 43 -14.24 -1.07 7.58
N THR A 44 -14.09 -1.42 6.30
CA THR A 44 -13.84 -2.79 5.84
C THR A 44 -12.53 -3.32 6.41
N TRP A 45 -11.46 -2.53 6.32
CA TRP A 45 -10.14 -2.90 6.79
C TRP A 45 -10.08 -3.01 8.32
N LEU A 46 -10.70 -2.07 9.06
CA LEU A 46 -10.83 -2.17 10.52
C LEU A 46 -11.56 -3.45 10.93
N THR A 47 -12.68 -3.78 10.27
CA THR A 47 -13.47 -4.98 10.56
C THR A 47 -12.67 -6.26 10.32
N ARG A 48 -11.91 -6.33 9.21
CA ARG A 48 -11.06 -7.48 8.89
C ARG A 48 -9.85 -7.59 9.82
N THR A 49 -9.37 -6.47 10.35
CA THR A 49 -8.22 -6.44 11.25
C THR A 49 -8.61 -6.87 12.65
N HIS A 50 -9.70 -6.33 13.19
CA HIS A 50 -10.20 -6.70 14.51
C HIS A 50 -11.70 -6.36 14.65
N PRO A 51 -12.56 -7.31 15.06
CA PRO A 51 -14.02 -7.16 15.00
C PRO A 51 -14.57 -6.06 15.92
N LEU A 52 -13.80 -5.63 16.93
CA LEU A 52 -14.18 -4.54 17.83
C LEU A 52 -13.82 -3.14 17.30
N LEU A 53 -12.92 -3.01 16.31
CA LEU A 53 -12.50 -1.69 15.79
C LEU A 53 -13.62 -0.85 15.17
N PRO A 54 -14.67 -1.42 14.54
CA PRO A 54 -15.83 -0.65 14.09
C PRO A 54 -16.58 0.08 15.21
N LEU A 55 -16.37 -0.29 16.48
CA LEU A 55 -16.96 0.39 17.64
C LEU A 55 -16.15 1.62 18.09
N ALA A 56 -15.06 1.96 17.39
CA ALA A 56 -14.23 3.12 17.70
C ALA A 56 -15.02 4.44 17.82
N PRO A 57 -16.00 4.78 16.96
CA PRO A 57 -16.79 6.01 17.11
C PRO A 57 -17.50 6.10 18.47
N ALA A 58 -18.09 5.00 18.95
CA ALA A 58 -18.72 4.94 20.26
C ALA A 58 -17.68 5.07 21.39
N ALA A 59 -16.51 4.42 21.24
CA ALA A 59 -15.43 4.53 22.19
C ALA A 59 -14.88 5.97 22.30
N ILE A 60 -14.81 6.71 21.19
CA ILE A 60 -14.42 8.12 21.15
C ILE A 60 -15.41 8.96 21.97
N VAL A 61 -16.71 8.79 21.74
CA VAL A 61 -17.77 9.52 22.47
C VAL A 61 -17.71 9.21 23.97
N LEU A 62 -17.58 7.93 24.32
CA LEU A 62 -17.47 7.52 25.73
C LEU A 62 -16.21 8.09 26.40
N ALA A 63 -15.05 8.02 25.73
CA ALA A 63 -13.81 8.61 26.22
C ALA A 63 -13.95 10.12 26.43
N TRP A 64 -14.57 10.82 25.49
CA TRP A 64 -14.83 12.26 25.57
C TRP A 64 -15.62 12.64 26.82
N HIS A 65 -16.69 11.89 27.12
CA HIS A 65 -17.59 12.19 28.24
C HIS A 65 -17.08 11.68 29.59
N ARG A 66 -16.41 10.52 29.64
CA ARG A 66 -16.03 9.85 30.89
C ARG A 66 -14.57 10.04 31.30
N ARG A 67 -13.67 10.27 30.34
CA ARG A 67 -12.21 10.39 30.57
C ARG A 67 -11.67 11.77 30.21
N GLY A 68 -12.46 12.58 29.51
CA GLY A 68 -12.17 13.97 29.21
C GLY A 68 -11.99 14.23 27.72
N ARG A 69 -12.17 15.50 27.35
CA ARG A 69 -12.13 15.97 25.96
C ARG A 69 -10.81 15.67 25.26
N ALA A 70 -9.69 15.71 25.99
CA ALA A 70 -8.36 15.46 25.44
C ALA A 70 -8.23 14.05 24.83
N LEU A 71 -8.68 13.01 25.55
CA LEU A 71 -8.63 11.63 25.04
C LEU A 71 -9.60 11.43 23.86
N GLY A 72 -10.79 12.02 23.94
CA GLY A 72 -11.74 12.03 22.84
C GLY A 72 -11.18 12.71 21.57
N MET A 73 -10.48 13.83 21.71
CA MET A 73 -9.81 14.54 20.60
C MET A 73 -8.75 13.68 19.93
N VAL A 74 -7.92 12.96 20.71
CA VAL A 74 -6.96 12.00 20.16
C VAL A 74 -7.68 10.95 19.31
N GLY A 75 -8.82 10.44 19.80
CA GLY A 75 -9.60 9.44 19.07
C GLY A 75 -10.21 9.92 17.76
N LEU A 76 -10.48 11.22 17.61
CA LEU A 76 -10.96 11.79 16.35
C LEU A 76 -9.99 11.56 15.19
N VAL A 77 -8.71 11.28 15.45
CA VAL A 77 -7.75 10.90 14.39
C VAL A 77 -8.24 9.69 13.58
N LEU A 78 -8.96 8.75 14.20
CA LEU A 78 -9.49 7.56 13.51
C LEU A 78 -10.61 7.89 12.52
N LEU A 79 -11.32 9.00 12.74
CA LEU A 79 -12.36 9.49 11.84
C LEU A 79 -11.77 10.45 10.79
N ALA A 80 -10.81 11.27 11.20
CA ALA A 80 -10.16 12.25 10.33
C ALA A 80 -9.22 11.59 9.31
N HIS A 81 -8.55 10.49 9.67
CA HIS A 81 -7.54 9.82 8.83
C HIS A 81 -8.02 9.44 7.42
N PRO A 82 -9.08 8.64 7.23
CA PRO A 82 -9.53 8.27 5.88
C PRO A 82 -9.96 9.48 5.04
N LEU A 83 -10.55 10.50 5.68
CA LEU A 83 -10.94 11.74 5.02
C LEU A 83 -9.71 12.57 4.60
N ALA A 84 -8.74 12.72 5.49
CA ALA A 84 -7.49 13.41 5.21
C ALA A 84 -6.71 12.73 4.09
N MET A 85 -6.62 11.39 4.11
CA MET A 85 -6.04 10.63 3.00
C MET A 85 -6.79 10.88 1.68
N ALA A 86 -8.11 10.85 1.68
CA ALA A 86 -8.91 11.05 0.47
C ALA A 86 -8.75 12.46 -0.13
N VAL A 87 -8.74 13.49 0.72
CA VAL A 87 -8.75 14.89 0.29
C VAL A 87 -7.34 15.42 0.03
N LEU A 88 -6.36 15.11 0.88
CA LEU A 88 -5.02 15.72 0.83
C LEU A 88 -4.11 15.04 -0.19
N ALA A 89 -3.82 13.75 0.02
CA ALA A 89 -2.87 12.96 -0.77
C ALA A 89 -3.37 11.53 -0.94
N PRO A 90 -4.42 11.34 -1.75
CA PRO A 90 -4.98 10.02 -1.99
C PRO A 90 -3.97 9.14 -2.73
N TYR A 91 -3.85 7.91 -2.26
CA TYR A 91 -3.12 6.84 -2.93
C TYR A 91 -3.76 5.52 -2.54
N ARG A 92 -4.36 4.83 -3.52
CA ARG A 92 -5.12 3.59 -3.31
C ARG A 92 -6.23 3.77 -2.27
N GLY A 93 -6.04 3.31 -1.03
CA GLY A 93 -7.01 3.40 0.05
C GLY A 93 -6.41 3.03 1.41
N PRO A 94 -7.12 3.29 2.51
CA PRO A 94 -6.63 3.03 3.87
C PRO A 94 -6.25 1.58 4.16
N GLY A 95 -6.86 0.60 3.49
CA GLY A 95 -6.56 -0.84 3.65
C GLY A 95 -5.44 -1.35 2.77
N PHE A 96 -4.88 -0.52 1.89
CA PHE A 96 -3.86 -0.93 0.94
C PHE A 96 -2.61 -1.53 1.61
N GLN A 97 -2.22 -2.74 1.17
CA GLN A 97 -1.06 -3.51 1.65
C GLN A 97 -1.02 -3.59 3.18
N GLU A 98 -2.02 -4.26 3.76
CA GLU A 98 -2.18 -4.43 5.21
C GLU A 98 -2.24 -3.10 5.98
N GLY A 99 -2.87 -2.11 5.36
CA GLY A 99 -2.98 -0.77 5.93
C GLY A 99 -1.63 -0.08 6.08
N ARG A 100 -0.73 -0.21 5.09
CA ARG A 100 0.62 0.38 5.08
C ARG A 100 0.66 1.83 5.59
N TYR A 101 -0.35 2.63 5.28
CA TYR A 101 -0.42 4.04 5.65
C TYR A 101 -1.38 4.34 6.81
N SER A 102 -1.96 3.32 7.43
CA SER A 102 -3.02 3.48 8.43
C SER A 102 -2.82 2.61 9.68
N ILE A 103 -1.99 1.57 9.61
CA ILE A 103 -1.76 0.59 10.68
C ILE A 103 -1.21 1.20 11.96
N HIS A 104 -0.49 2.30 11.85
CA HIS A 104 0.04 3.07 12.98
C HIS A 104 -1.07 3.66 13.90
N LEU A 105 -2.32 3.71 13.44
CA LEU A 105 -3.47 4.19 14.22
C LEU A 105 -4.19 3.08 15.00
N LEU A 106 -3.90 1.80 14.73
CA LEU A 106 -4.54 0.69 15.43
C LEU A 106 -4.34 0.74 16.95
N PRO A 107 -3.14 1.06 17.48
CA PRO A 107 -2.95 1.18 18.93
C PRO A 107 -3.90 2.21 19.56
N VAL A 108 -4.17 3.33 18.88
CA VAL A 108 -5.12 4.34 19.37
C VAL A 108 -6.53 3.76 19.45
N GLY A 109 -6.99 3.08 18.39
CA GLY A 109 -8.30 2.43 18.38
C GLY A 109 -8.45 1.37 19.47
N LEU A 110 -7.47 0.48 19.61
CA LEU A 110 -7.49 -0.60 20.61
C LEU A 110 -7.48 -0.06 22.04
N LEU A 111 -6.67 0.98 22.34
CA LEU A 111 -6.60 1.60 23.66
C LEU A 111 -7.89 2.36 24.01
N LEU A 112 -8.47 3.09 23.05
CA LEU A 112 -9.75 3.78 23.25
C LEU A 112 -10.86 2.79 23.57
N LEU A 113 -10.91 1.68 22.82
CA LEU A 113 -11.83 0.59 23.07
C LEU A 113 -11.65 -0.02 24.46
N ALA A 114 -10.41 -0.36 24.84
CA ALA A 114 -10.11 -0.88 26.17
C ALA A 114 -10.54 0.11 27.28
N SER A 115 -10.31 1.40 27.07
CA SER A 115 -10.73 2.45 28.02
C SER A 115 -12.25 2.52 28.16
N ALA A 116 -13.00 2.48 27.05
CA ALA A 116 -14.46 2.52 27.05
C ALA A 116 -15.07 1.29 27.74
N TRP A 117 -14.51 0.09 27.49
CA TRP A 117 -14.97 -1.15 28.13
C TRP A 117 -14.68 -1.20 29.62
N SER A 118 -13.60 -0.57 30.09
CA SER A 118 -13.28 -0.49 31.51
C SER A 118 -14.34 0.27 32.33
N ASP A 119 -15.11 1.14 31.69
CA ASP A 119 -16.15 1.96 32.33
C ASP A 119 -17.56 1.34 32.24
N ILE A 120 -17.85 0.60 31.17
CA ILE A 120 -19.18 -0.01 30.97
C ILE A 120 -19.39 -1.17 31.94
N ALA A 121 -18.39 -2.03 32.09
CA ALA A 121 -18.59 -3.31 32.75
C ALA A 121 -18.83 -3.23 34.29
N PRO A 122 -18.18 -2.32 35.04
CA PRO A 122 -18.52 -2.10 36.45
C PRO A 122 -19.86 -1.39 36.65
N ALA A 123 -20.22 -0.47 35.74
CA ALA A 123 -21.41 0.37 35.85
C ALA A 123 -22.73 -0.42 35.72
N TYR A 124 -22.71 -1.57 35.04
CA TYR A 124 -23.93 -2.36 34.76
C TYR A 124 -23.90 -3.80 35.28
N GLY A 125 -22.76 -4.35 35.72
CA GLY A 125 -22.66 -5.78 36.08
C GLY A 125 -21.67 -6.15 37.19
N GLY A 126 -21.10 -5.16 37.90
CA GLY A 126 -20.16 -5.41 39.00
C GLY A 126 -18.80 -6.01 38.56
N ALA A 127 -17.97 -6.39 39.53
CA ALA A 127 -16.58 -6.80 39.28
C ALA A 127 -16.44 -8.05 38.39
N ARG A 128 -17.37 -9.01 38.49
CA ARG A 128 -17.34 -10.24 37.68
C ARG A 128 -17.62 -9.96 36.20
N ALA A 129 -18.61 -9.12 35.89
CA ALA A 129 -18.88 -8.71 34.51
C ALA A 129 -17.70 -7.92 33.92
N ALA A 130 -17.07 -7.05 34.72
CA ALA A 130 -15.85 -6.35 34.32
C ALA A 130 -14.68 -7.28 34.01
N SER A 131 -14.48 -8.32 34.81
CA SER A 131 -13.48 -9.35 34.52
C SER A 131 -13.81 -10.10 33.23
N LEU A 132 -15.07 -10.52 33.03
CA LEU A 132 -15.48 -11.25 31.83
C LEU A 132 -15.26 -10.42 30.56
N VAL A 133 -15.66 -9.15 30.55
CA VAL A 133 -15.46 -8.26 29.40
C VAL A 133 -13.98 -8.11 29.05
N ARG A 134 -13.10 -7.95 30.06
CA ARG A 134 -11.65 -7.88 29.82
C ARG A 134 -11.10 -9.19 29.26
N VAL A 135 -11.54 -10.32 29.81
CA VAL A 135 -11.15 -11.65 29.30
C VAL A 135 -11.60 -11.84 27.86
N VAL A 136 -12.84 -11.49 27.53
CA VAL A 136 -13.36 -11.58 26.15
C VAL A 136 -12.60 -10.66 25.22
N TYR A 137 -12.34 -9.41 25.61
CA TYR A 137 -11.53 -8.48 24.81
C TYR A 137 -10.13 -9.05 24.52
N LEU A 138 -9.43 -9.55 25.55
CA LEU A 138 -8.11 -10.15 25.40
C LEU A 138 -8.15 -11.44 24.57
N ALA A 139 -9.17 -12.27 24.75
CA ALA A 139 -9.36 -13.50 23.97
C ALA A 139 -9.60 -13.18 22.49
N VAL A 140 -10.44 -12.19 22.17
CA VAL A 140 -10.66 -11.73 20.79
C VAL A 140 -9.35 -11.21 20.19
N ALA A 141 -8.62 -10.37 20.93
CA ALA A 141 -7.33 -9.86 20.47
C ALA A 141 -6.36 -11.02 20.18
N LEU A 142 -6.24 -12.00 21.08
CA LEU A 142 -5.39 -13.17 20.91
C LEU A 142 -5.80 -14.01 19.68
N VAL A 143 -7.09 -14.26 19.49
CA VAL A 143 -7.61 -15.03 18.33
C VAL A 143 -7.30 -14.30 17.02
N THR A 144 -7.34 -12.97 16.98
CA THR A 144 -7.01 -12.19 15.77
C THR A 144 -5.51 -12.18 15.43
N LEU A 145 -4.63 -12.54 16.37
CA LEU A 145 -3.18 -12.59 16.10
C LEU A 145 -2.81 -13.70 15.12
N ALA A 146 -3.45 -14.88 15.19
CA ALA A 146 -3.13 -16.00 14.31
C ALA A 146 -3.31 -15.66 12.81
N PRO A 147 -4.47 -15.17 12.33
CA PRO A 147 -4.63 -14.77 10.93
C PRO A 147 -3.79 -13.54 10.56
N ALA A 148 -3.47 -12.65 11.51
CA ALA A 148 -2.54 -11.55 11.24
C ALA A 148 -1.10 -12.06 11.03
N ALA A 149 -0.66 -13.02 11.85
CA ALA A 149 0.65 -13.65 11.74
C ALA A 149 0.78 -14.47 10.44
N ASP A 150 -0.27 -15.20 10.03
CA ASP A 150 -0.30 -15.91 8.74
C ASP A 150 -0.10 -14.94 7.57
N ARG A 151 -0.89 -13.86 7.51
CA ARG A 151 -0.77 -12.83 6.45
C ARG A 151 0.60 -12.17 6.44
N TYR A 152 1.16 -11.87 7.62
CA TYR A 152 2.52 -11.35 7.73
C TYR A 152 3.56 -12.35 7.21
N ALA A 153 3.49 -13.61 7.61
CA ALA A 153 4.40 -14.67 7.17
C ALA A 153 4.34 -14.86 5.65
N TRP A 154 3.14 -14.88 5.07
CA TRP A 154 2.96 -14.93 3.61
C TRP A 154 3.47 -13.67 2.91
N GLY A 155 3.28 -12.49 3.50
CA GLY A 155 3.85 -11.25 2.98
C GLY A 155 5.37 -11.30 2.90
N VAL A 156 6.03 -11.77 3.96
CA VAL A 156 7.49 -11.97 3.99
C VAL A 156 7.92 -13.04 2.97
N GLN A 157 7.19 -14.16 2.91
CA GLN A 157 7.46 -15.24 1.97
C GLN A 157 7.38 -14.75 0.53
N ASN A 158 6.35 -14.00 0.17
CA ASN A 158 6.13 -13.47 -1.18
C ASN A 158 7.29 -12.60 -1.65
N ILE A 159 7.71 -11.65 -0.82
CA ILE A 159 8.82 -10.74 -1.16
C ILE A 159 10.14 -11.51 -1.30
N ASN A 160 10.38 -12.50 -0.44
CA ASN A 160 11.57 -13.35 -0.54
C ASN A 160 11.56 -14.23 -1.79
N ALA A 161 10.43 -14.89 -2.06
CA ALA A 161 10.27 -15.82 -3.17
C ALA A 161 10.29 -15.13 -4.53
N MET A 162 9.91 -13.85 -4.62
CA MET A 162 9.83 -13.11 -5.87
C MET A 162 10.88 -12.01 -6.00
N GLN A 163 10.76 -10.88 -5.31
CA GLN A 163 11.62 -9.71 -5.56
C GLN A 163 13.07 -9.94 -5.09
N VAL A 164 13.27 -10.55 -3.91
CA VAL A 164 14.62 -10.91 -3.42
C VAL A 164 15.24 -11.97 -4.32
N HIS A 165 14.47 -13.01 -4.65
CA HIS A 165 14.90 -14.06 -5.58
C HIS A 165 15.31 -13.50 -6.94
N LEU A 166 14.48 -12.65 -7.55
CA LEU A 166 14.80 -11.99 -8.81
C LEU A 166 16.05 -11.12 -8.72
N GLY A 167 16.20 -10.33 -7.65
CA GLY A 167 17.40 -9.53 -7.42
C GLY A 167 18.67 -10.38 -7.39
N ARG A 168 18.65 -11.52 -6.68
CA ARG A 168 19.77 -12.48 -6.63
C ARG A 168 19.98 -13.23 -7.94
N TRP A 169 18.91 -13.61 -8.62
CA TRP A 169 18.99 -14.26 -9.92
C TRP A 169 19.66 -13.33 -10.94
N VAL A 170 19.25 -12.06 -10.98
CA VAL A 170 19.88 -11.03 -11.81
C VAL A 170 21.36 -10.88 -11.43
N ASP A 171 21.68 -10.86 -10.13
CA ASP A 171 23.06 -10.77 -9.67
C ASP A 171 23.97 -11.87 -10.23
N ALA A 172 23.44 -13.09 -10.31
CA ALA A 172 24.17 -14.27 -10.78
C ALA A 172 24.18 -14.44 -12.31
N HIS A 173 23.17 -13.95 -13.04
CA HIS A 173 22.98 -14.31 -14.46
C HIS A 173 23.11 -13.17 -15.47
N LEU A 174 22.97 -11.91 -15.04
CA LEU A 174 23.02 -10.77 -15.96
C LEU A 174 24.34 -9.99 -15.84
N PRO A 175 24.82 -9.35 -16.93
CA PRO A 175 26.04 -8.53 -16.88
C PRO A 175 25.99 -7.46 -15.78
N ARG A 176 27.15 -7.14 -15.18
CA ARG A 176 27.24 -6.10 -14.15
C ARG A 176 26.94 -4.69 -14.66
N SER A 177 27.16 -4.46 -15.95
CA SER A 177 26.85 -3.19 -16.63
C SER A 177 25.40 -3.08 -17.09
N ALA A 178 24.59 -4.14 -16.93
CA ALA A 178 23.24 -4.17 -17.45
C ALA A 178 22.32 -3.16 -16.73
N THR A 179 21.57 -2.40 -17.49
CA THR A 179 20.54 -1.46 -16.99
C THR A 179 19.18 -2.15 -16.96
N LEU A 180 18.46 -2.00 -15.84
CA LEU A 180 17.18 -2.67 -15.61
C LEU A 180 16.04 -1.66 -15.53
N ALA A 181 15.05 -1.75 -16.40
CA ALA A 181 13.77 -1.07 -16.21
C ALA A 181 12.85 -1.93 -15.34
N VAL A 182 12.44 -1.42 -14.19
CA VAL A 182 11.70 -2.19 -13.18
C VAL A 182 10.56 -1.39 -12.59
N ASN A 183 9.41 -2.02 -12.33
CA ASN A 183 8.28 -1.35 -11.68
C ASN A 183 8.26 -1.52 -10.15
N ASP A 184 9.02 -2.47 -9.62
CA ASP A 184 9.23 -2.66 -8.18
C ASP A 184 10.73 -2.68 -7.89
N ILE A 185 11.27 -1.50 -7.57
CA ILE A 185 12.71 -1.28 -7.50
C ILE A 185 13.37 -1.95 -6.29
N GLY A 186 12.70 -2.05 -5.15
CA GLY A 186 13.33 -2.20 -3.82
C GLY A 186 14.36 -3.33 -3.73
N ALA A 187 13.90 -4.55 -3.47
CA ALA A 187 14.79 -5.70 -3.30
C ALA A 187 15.56 -6.04 -4.58
N ILE A 188 14.94 -5.83 -5.76
CA ILE A 188 15.60 -6.11 -7.05
C ILE A 188 16.83 -5.24 -7.21
N ALA A 189 16.73 -3.92 -7.04
CA ALA A 189 17.86 -3.00 -7.13
C ALA A 189 18.92 -3.33 -6.07
N TYR A 190 18.51 -3.56 -4.82
CA TYR A 190 19.43 -3.83 -3.71
C TYR A 190 20.27 -5.09 -3.93
N PHE A 191 19.64 -6.23 -4.22
CA PHE A 191 20.35 -7.50 -4.39
C PHE A 191 21.03 -7.62 -5.75
N SER A 192 20.44 -7.02 -6.80
CA SER A 192 21.08 -7.04 -8.11
C SER A 192 22.28 -6.10 -8.18
N ARG A 193 22.30 -4.95 -7.49
CA ARG A 193 23.40 -3.96 -7.63
C ARG A 193 23.60 -3.50 -9.08
N ARG A 194 22.52 -3.47 -9.88
CA ARG A 194 22.53 -2.93 -11.25
C ARG A 194 21.92 -1.52 -11.27
N PRO A 195 22.29 -0.67 -12.24
CA PRO A 195 21.56 0.56 -12.51
C PRO A 195 20.08 0.25 -12.80
N VAL A 196 19.16 0.94 -12.12
CA VAL A 196 17.72 0.76 -12.30
C VAL A 196 17.05 2.01 -12.85
N ILE A 197 16.13 1.78 -13.78
CA ILE A 197 15.17 2.75 -14.30
C ILE A 197 13.82 2.39 -13.66
N ASP A 198 13.33 3.26 -12.80
CA ASP A 198 12.10 3.04 -12.05
C ASP A 198 10.88 3.41 -12.88
N LEU A 199 10.12 2.39 -13.30
CA LEU A 199 8.92 2.57 -14.11
C LEU A 199 7.74 3.18 -13.35
N MET A 200 7.86 3.38 -12.04
CA MET A 200 6.87 4.05 -11.20
C MET A 200 7.25 5.50 -10.86
N GLY A 201 8.50 5.90 -11.07
CA GLY A 201 8.95 7.28 -10.98
C GLY A 201 9.22 7.80 -9.55
N LEU A 202 9.51 6.92 -8.59
CA LEU A 202 10.06 7.26 -7.28
C LEU A 202 11.48 7.79 -7.42
N VAL A 203 12.34 7.03 -8.10
CA VAL A 203 13.77 7.36 -8.32
C VAL A 203 14.11 7.75 -9.76
N THR A 204 13.16 7.58 -10.70
CA THR A 204 13.27 8.10 -12.08
C THR A 204 12.11 9.08 -12.37
N PRO A 205 12.16 10.32 -11.83
CA PRO A 205 11.10 11.32 -11.96
C PRO A 205 10.64 11.62 -13.40
N GLU A 206 11.53 11.42 -14.36
CA GLU A 206 11.37 11.69 -15.80
C GLU A 206 10.28 10.82 -16.45
N ILE A 207 9.98 9.64 -15.91
CA ILE A 207 8.93 8.77 -16.47
C ILE A 207 7.52 9.28 -16.16
N ARG A 208 7.34 10.15 -15.15
CA ARG A 208 6.00 10.51 -14.67
C ARG A 208 5.08 11.08 -15.76
N PRO A 209 5.51 11.99 -16.66
CA PRO A 209 4.68 12.42 -17.79
C PRO A 209 4.27 11.27 -18.71
N TYR A 210 5.18 10.31 -18.96
CA TYR A 210 4.92 9.12 -19.78
C TYR A 210 3.90 8.20 -19.11
N ARG A 211 4.00 7.97 -17.78
CA ARG A 211 3.00 7.19 -17.03
C ARG A 211 1.59 7.82 -17.09
N ARG A 212 1.49 9.15 -17.09
CA ARG A 212 0.20 9.86 -17.22
C ARG A 212 -0.44 9.68 -18.59
N ALA A 213 0.37 9.43 -19.62
CA ALA A 213 -0.10 9.08 -20.96
C ALA A 213 -0.50 7.59 -21.09
N GLY A 214 -0.55 6.85 -19.97
CA GLY A 214 -0.89 5.44 -19.95
C GLY A 214 0.28 4.55 -20.37
N GLU A 215 -0.03 3.28 -20.64
CA GLU A 215 0.97 2.27 -20.95
C GLU A 215 1.73 2.56 -22.25
N ALA A 216 1.06 3.11 -23.27
CA ALA A 216 1.71 3.57 -24.50
C ALA A 216 2.83 4.61 -24.23
N GLY A 217 2.64 5.46 -23.23
CA GLY A 217 3.68 6.39 -22.78
C GLY A 217 4.86 5.65 -22.14
N VAL A 218 4.60 4.67 -21.27
CA VAL A 218 5.65 3.85 -20.64
C VAL A 218 6.45 3.07 -21.70
N LEU A 219 5.77 2.51 -22.71
CA LEU A 219 6.40 1.86 -23.85
C LEU A 219 7.37 2.80 -24.57
N ARG A 220 6.92 4.02 -24.89
CA ARG A 220 7.77 5.04 -25.52
C ARG A 220 8.97 5.38 -24.64
N PHE A 221 8.78 5.54 -23.34
CA PHE A 221 9.89 5.81 -22.41
C PHE A 221 10.91 4.66 -22.37
N VAL A 222 10.44 3.41 -22.34
CA VAL A 222 11.32 2.24 -22.38
C VAL A 222 12.10 2.19 -23.70
N ALA A 223 11.45 2.50 -24.83
CA ALA A 223 12.12 2.60 -26.12
C ALA A 223 13.20 3.69 -26.15
N GLU A 224 12.88 4.89 -25.66
CA GLU A 224 13.81 6.04 -25.61
C GLU A 224 14.99 5.80 -24.66
N ARG A 225 14.75 5.16 -23.50
CA ARG A 225 15.79 4.89 -22.50
C ARG A 225 16.59 3.62 -22.77
N CYS A 226 16.08 2.73 -23.63
CA CYS A 226 16.81 1.59 -24.16
C CYS A 226 17.50 0.72 -23.07
N PRO A 227 16.77 0.25 -22.03
CA PRO A 227 17.36 -0.62 -21.01
C PRO A 227 17.71 -2.00 -21.58
N ASP A 228 18.74 -2.66 -21.03
CA ASP A 228 19.09 -4.03 -21.44
C ASP A 228 17.98 -5.04 -21.08
N PHE A 229 17.36 -4.85 -19.92
CA PHE A 229 16.32 -5.74 -19.40
C PHE A 229 15.14 -4.97 -18.81
N VAL A 230 13.96 -5.57 -18.91
CA VAL A 230 12.72 -5.10 -18.29
C VAL A 230 12.25 -6.17 -17.30
N ILE A 231 12.05 -5.81 -16.03
CA ILE A 231 11.56 -6.75 -15.00
C ILE A 231 10.27 -6.20 -14.42
N VAL A 232 9.13 -6.79 -14.81
CA VAL A 232 7.81 -6.27 -14.48
C VAL A 232 6.79 -7.34 -14.16
N PHE A 233 5.72 -6.93 -13.45
CA PHE A 233 4.47 -7.68 -13.43
C PHE A 233 3.78 -7.51 -14.80
N PRO A 234 3.54 -8.58 -15.59
CA PRO A 234 2.85 -8.45 -16.88
C PRO A 234 1.45 -7.86 -16.73
N THR A 235 0.79 -8.10 -15.59
CA THR A 235 -0.53 -7.53 -15.27
C THR A 235 -0.54 -6.01 -15.10
N TRP A 236 0.62 -5.38 -14.87
CA TRP A 236 0.73 -3.92 -14.79
C TRP A 236 1.01 -3.29 -16.15
N PHE A 237 1.61 -4.05 -17.06
CA PHE A 237 1.97 -3.60 -18.41
C PHE A 237 1.65 -4.67 -19.46
N PRO A 238 0.36 -4.99 -19.68
CA PRO A 238 -0.06 -6.01 -20.64
C PRO A 238 0.31 -5.67 -22.09
N GLU A 239 0.18 -4.41 -22.53
CA GLU A 239 0.51 -4.01 -23.90
C GLU A 239 2.01 -4.07 -24.20
N LEU A 240 2.85 -3.63 -23.25
CA LEU A 240 4.30 -3.69 -23.31
C LEU A 240 4.77 -5.14 -23.38
N THR A 241 4.26 -5.99 -22.47
CA THR A 241 4.71 -7.39 -22.36
C THR A 241 4.14 -8.31 -23.44
N ALA A 242 3.09 -7.90 -24.14
CA ALA A 242 2.56 -8.59 -25.31
C ALA A 242 3.45 -8.44 -26.57
N ARG A 243 4.28 -7.40 -26.64
CA ARG A 243 5.16 -7.09 -27.79
C ARG A 243 6.41 -7.97 -27.81
N ARG A 244 6.26 -9.20 -28.31
CA ARG A 244 7.34 -10.20 -28.39
C ARG A 244 8.50 -9.79 -29.30
N GLU A 245 8.24 -8.90 -30.26
CA GLU A 245 9.23 -8.30 -31.13
C GLU A 245 10.18 -7.34 -30.39
N LEU A 246 9.73 -6.77 -29.26
CA LEU A 246 10.54 -5.89 -28.40
C LEU A 246 11.07 -6.63 -27.18
N LEU A 247 10.25 -7.45 -26.54
CA LEU A 247 10.55 -8.09 -25.26
C LEU A 247 10.53 -9.61 -25.36
N THR A 248 11.71 -10.22 -25.20
CA THR A 248 11.85 -11.68 -25.11
C THR A 248 11.92 -12.10 -23.65
N PRO A 249 10.97 -12.90 -23.14
CA PRO A 249 11.02 -13.38 -21.75
C PRO A 249 12.19 -14.36 -21.57
N ILE A 250 13.02 -14.16 -20.55
CA ILE A 250 14.17 -15.03 -20.26
C ILE A 250 14.09 -15.72 -18.91
N TYR A 251 13.30 -15.17 -17.98
CA TYR A 251 13.10 -15.75 -16.66
C TYR A 251 11.77 -15.30 -16.07
N ARG A 252 11.14 -16.14 -15.24
CA ARG A 252 9.86 -15.82 -14.59
C ARG A 252 9.82 -16.41 -13.19
N VAL A 253 9.12 -15.70 -12.31
CA VAL A 253 8.79 -16.19 -10.98
C VAL A 253 7.28 -16.07 -10.79
N ARG A 254 6.64 -17.15 -10.36
CA ARG A 254 5.23 -17.21 -10.04
C ARG A 254 5.05 -17.58 -8.57
N LEU A 255 4.21 -16.84 -7.87
CA LEU A 255 3.79 -17.15 -6.51
C LEU A 255 2.58 -18.08 -6.53
N GLU A 256 2.57 -19.06 -5.65
CA GLU A 256 1.42 -19.94 -5.44
C GLU A 256 0.26 -19.18 -4.77
N ARG A 257 0.59 -18.39 -3.74
CA ARG A 257 -0.31 -17.46 -3.05
C ARG A 257 0.26 -16.06 -3.15
N ASN A 258 -0.48 -15.14 -3.77
CA ASN A 258 -0.11 -13.73 -3.81
C ASN A 258 -0.85 -12.94 -2.71
N GLU A 259 -0.15 -12.66 -1.62
CA GLU A 259 -0.63 -11.89 -0.47
C GLU A 259 -0.33 -10.39 -0.63
N VAL A 260 0.90 -10.01 -1.01
CA VAL A 260 1.35 -8.60 -0.98
C VAL A 260 2.02 -8.10 -2.26
N SER A 261 2.39 -8.99 -3.19
CA SER A 261 3.09 -8.61 -4.42
C SER A 261 2.13 -7.99 -5.45
N GLY A 262 2.67 -7.14 -6.33
CA GLY A 262 1.89 -6.39 -7.33
C GLY A 262 1.14 -7.26 -8.34
N GLY A 263 1.55 -8.52 -8.49
CA GLY A 263 0.87 -9.54 -9.30
C GLY A 263 1.39 -10.94 -8.96
N PRO A 264 0.69 -12.00 -9.42
CA PRO A 264 1.07 -13.39 -9.12
C PRO A 264 2.31 -13.86 -9.87
N GLU A 265 2.70 -13.17 -10.94
CA GLU A 265 3.88 -13.50 -11.76
C GLU A 265 4.67 -12.23 -12.08
N MET A 266 5.99 -12.29 -11.94
CA MET A 266 6.92 -11.24 -12.34
C MET A 266 7.96 -11.84 -13.29
N VAL A 267 8.23 -11.15 -14.39
CA VAL A 267 8.98 -11.69 -15.53
C VAL A 267 10.15 -10.78 -15.88
N VAL A 268 11.29 -11.39 -16.15
CA VAL A 268 12.48 -10.76 -16.71
C VAL A 268 12.42 -10.91 -18.23
N TYR A 269 12.46 -9.77 -18.92
CA TYR A 269 12.53 -9.69 -20.38
C TYR A 269 13.88 -9.10 -20.79
N ARG A 270 14.47 -9.66 -21.84
CA ARG A 270 15.55 -9.02 -22.60
C ARG A 270 14.93 -8.08 -23.63
N LEU A 271 15.42 -6.85 -23.71
CA LEU A 271 15.05 -5.93 -24.78
C LEU A 271 15.80 -6.34 -26.06
N ALA A 272 15.06 -6.71 -27.10
CA ALA A 272 15.64 -7.20 -28.35
C ALA A 272 16.18 -6.06 -29.23
N ARG A 273 15.44 -4.94 -29.27
CA ARG A 273 15.78 -3.73 -30.01
C ARG A 273 15.21 -2.52 -29.29
N CYS A 274 15.93 -1.42 -29.34
CA CYS A 274 15.39 -0.12 -28.96
C CYS A 274 14.61 0.40 -30.18
N ALA A 275 13.35 0.77 -29.98
CA ALA A 275 12.57 1.34 -31.06
C ALA A 275 13.13 2.74 -31.34
N VAL A 276 13.92 2.85 -32.41
CA VAL A 276 14.36 4.11 -33.00
C VAL A 276 13.30 4.57 -33.98
#